data_AF-A0A8J8C5U4-F1
#
_entry.id   AF-A0A8J8C5U4-F1
#
_cell.length_a   1.000
_cell.length_b   1.000
_cell.length_c   1.000
_cell.angle_alpha   90.00
_cell.angle_beta   90.00
_cell.angle_gamma   90.00
#
_symmetry.space_group_name_H-M   'P 1'
#
loop_
_entity.id
_entity.type
_entity.pdbx_description
1 polymer ?
#
loop_
_entity_poly.entity_id
_entity_poly.type
_entity_poly.pdbx_seq_one_letter_code
_entity_poly.pdbx_strand_id
1 'polypeptide(L)'
;MESYEETPLNDTVELPIKPGIPQSIIVRVMEICGVEYKLKDANMLDNKYPVLCGSRENIENAKEYLKLFTESRLLLRDIARLARRFNTVAKIYTEDDDLKYIMEIVSQDVTNRDKLEVLDKVPESKEDCETLDLCGKKIYVYV
;
A
#
# COMPACT_ATOMS: atom_id res chain seq x y z
N MET A 1 16.59 41.03 29.43
CA MET A 1 16.15 39.64 29.68
C MET A 1 14.75 39.54 29.13
N GLU A 2 14.65 39.17 27.85
CA GLU A 2 13.42 38.70 27.22
C GLU A 2 13.89 37.57 26.31
N SER A 3 13.84 36.34 26.81
CA SER A 3 13.99 35.14 26.00
C SER A 3 12.68 34.96 25.25
N TYR A 4 12.68 35.27 23.96
CA TYR A 4 11.63 34.82 23.07
C TYR A 4 11.77 33.31 22.98
N GLU A 5 10.92 32.57 23.69
CA GLU A 5 10.71 31.16 23.42
C GLU A 5 10.14 31.06 22.00
N GLU A 6 10.99 30.65 21.06
CA GLU A 6 10.54 30.15 19.77
C GLU A 6 9.71 28.89 20.04
N THR A 7 8.39 29.02 20.22
CA THR A 7 7.49 27.89 20.02
C THR A 7 7.70 27.39 18.59
N PRO A 8 8.18 26.15 18.36
CA PRO A 8 8.27 25.62 17.02
C PRO A 8 6.84 25.58 16.47
N LEU A 9 6.61 26.23 15.33
CA LEU A 9 5.39 26.04 14.56
C LEU A 9 5.29 24.53 14.30
N ASN A 10 4.31 23.86 14.90
CA ASN A 10 4.08 22.44 14.68
C ASN A 10 3.73 22.23 13.21
N ASP A 11 4.73 21.99 12.35
CA ASP A 11 4.61 21.62 10.93
C ASP A 11 4.06 20.18 10.75
N THR A 12 3.27 19.73 11.73
CA THR A 12 2.61 18.43 11.70
C THR A 12 1.36 18.54 10.84
N VAL A 13 1.35 17.82 9.74
CA VAL A 13 0.21 17.69 8.83
C VAL A 13 -0.55 16.42 9.17
N GLU A 14 -1.85 16.43 8.86
CA GLU A 14 -2.74 15.30 9.12
C GLU A 14 -3.35 14.76 7.84
N LEU A 15 -3.47 13.44 7.77
CA LEU A 15 -4.14 12.71 6.71
C LEU A 15 -5.24 11.84 7.29
N PRO A 16 -6.52 12.20 7.12
CA PRO A 16 -7.64 11.34 7.47
C PRO A 16 -7.60 10.04 6.67
N ILE A 17 -7.71 8.90 7.36
CA ILE A 17 -7.72 7.59 6.71
C ILE A 17 -9.15 7.28 6.26
N LYS A 18 -9.31 6.95 4.98
CA LYS A 18 -10.61 6.58 4.43
C LYS A 18 -11.10 5.24 5.01
N PRO A 19 -12.41 5.06 5.22
CA PRO A 19 -12.97 3.77 5.59
C PRO A 19 -12.61 2.66 4.59
N GLY A 20 -12.42 1.44 5.09
CA GLY A 20 -12.16 0.26 4.24
C GLY A 20 -10.69 -0.05 3.98
N ILE A 21 -9.76 0.80 4.43
CA ILE A 21 -8.32 0.48 4.45
C ILE A 21 -8.05 -0.50 5.62
N PRO A 22 -7.53 -1.71 5.36
CA PRO A 22 -7.16 -2.65 6.41
C PRO A 22 -6.15 -2.08 7.40
N GLN A 23 -6.28 -2.45 8.67
CA GLN A 23 -5.33 -2.04 9.72
C GLN A 23 -3.90 -2.51 9.43
N SER A 24 -3.73 -3.67 8.76
CA SER A 24 -2.43 -4.17 8.32
C SER A 24 -1.70 -3.17 7.41
N ILE A 25 -2.41 -2.58 6.46
CA ILE A 25 -1.87 -1.56 5.54
C ILE A 25 -1.52 -0.28 6.31
N ILE A 26 -2.38 0.15 7.23
CA ILE A 26 -2.15 1.37 8.04
C ILE A 26 -0.84 1.23 8.84
N VAL A 27 -0.65 0.09 9.52
CA VAL A 27 0.56 -0.16 10.32
C VAL A 27 1.82 -0.16 9.44
N ARG A 28 1.77 -0.78 8.25
CA ARG A 28 2.92 -0.76 7.31
C ARG A 28 3.25 0.65 6.83
N VAL A 29 2.25 1.46 6.52
CA VAL A 29 2.46 2.86 6.12
C VAL A 29 3.07 3.66 7.27
N MET A 30 2.64 3.43 8.52
CA MET A 30 3.27 4.06 9.69
C MET A 30 4.75 3.72 9.81
N GLU A 31 5.10 2.43 9.67
CA GLU A 31 6.47 1.92 9.75
C GLU A 31 7.36 2.48 8.62
N ILE A 32 6.89 2.43 7.38
CA ILE A 32 7.65 2.84 6.19
C ILE A 32 7.82 4.36 6.13
N CYS A 33 6.76 5.12 6.40
CA CYS A 33 6.74 6.56 6.20
C CYS A 33 7.08 7.35 7.47
N GLY A 34 7.27 6.70 8.62
CA GLY A 34 7.54 7.37 9.88
C GLY A 34 6.43 8.34 10.29
N VAL A 35 5.18 7.89 10.23
CA VAL A 35 3.99 8.66 10.61
C VAL A 35 3.27 8.02 11.80
N GLU A 36 2.61 8.84 12.61
CA GLU A 36 1.85 8.40 13.78
C GLU A 36 0.37 8.20 13.45
N TYR A 37 -0.26 7.18 14.04
CA TYR A 37 -1.71 6.99 13.97
C TYR A 37 -2.40 7.56 15.20
N LYS A 38 -3.47 8.34 14.99
CA LYS A 38 -4.31 8.90 16.07
C LYS A 38 -5.78 8.71 15.76
N LEU A 39 -6.60 8.58 16.81
CA LEU A 39 -8.05 8.68 16.73
C LEU A 39 -8.47 10.08 17.16
N LYS A 40 -9.20 10.79 16.31
CA LYS A 40 -9.73 12.12 16.60
C LYS A 40 -11.24 12.13 16.73
N ASP A 41 -11.78 12.98 17.59
CA ASP A 41 -13.22 13.14 17.76
C ASP A 41 -13.80 13.94 16.57
N ALA A 42 -14.86 13.42 15.97
CA ALA A 42 -15.73 14.21 15.12
C ALA A 42 -16.70 15.01 16.01
N ASN A 43 -16.92 16.27 15.69
CA ASN A 43 -17.68 17.25 16.49
C ASN A 43 -19.17 16.91 16.79
N MET A 44 -19.63 15.68 16.52
CA MET A 44 -20.97 15.20 16.82
C MET A 44 -20.92 13.68 17.14
N LEU A 45 -21.43 13.28 18.32
CA LEU A 45 -21.82 11.89 18.70
C LEU A 45 -20.70 10.83 18.87
N ASP A 46 -19.73 11.03 19.78
CA ASP A 46 -18.70 10.00 20.16
C ASP A 46 -17.99 9.31 18.99
N ASN A 47 -18.01 9.94 17.81
CA ASN A 47 -17.60 9.31 16.58
C ASN A 47 -16.13 9.64 16.34
N LYS A 48 -15.24 8.66 16.56
CA LYS A 48 -13.81 8.83 16.34
C LYS A 48 -13.42 8.46 14.92
N TYR A 49 -12.53 9.24 14.31
CA TYR A 49 -11.98 8.93 13.00
C TYR A 49 -10.45 8.78 13.04
N PRO A 50 -9.90 7.83 12.27
CA PRO A 50 -8.46 7.61 12.19
C PRO A 50 -7.76 8.69 11.35
N VAL A 51 -6.61 9.15 11.83
CA VAL A 51 -5.71 10.06 11.11
C VAL A 51 -4.26 9.57 11.19
N LEU A 52 -3.48 9.79 10.12
CA LEU A 52 -2.03 9.76 10.16
C LEU A 52 -1.49 11.18 10.37
N CYS A 53 -0.48 11.34 11.22
CA CYS A 53 0.15 12.61 11.55
C CYS A 53 1.67 12.54 11.37
N GLY A 54 2.28 13.58 10.83
CA GLY A 54 3.74 13.65 10.65
C GLY A 54 4.16 14.92 9.93
N SER A 55 5.43 15.00 9.53
CA SER A 55 5.91 16.09 8.65
C SER A 55 5.13 16.09 7.33
N ARG A 56 5.11 17.24 6.62
CA ARG A 56 4.46 17.33 5.30
C ARG A 56 4.99 16.29 4.31
N GLU A 57 6.30 16.09 4.29
CA GLU A 57 6.97 15.09 3.44
C GLU A 57 6.52 13.67 3.78
N ASN A 58 6.54 13.30 5.07
CA ASN A 58 6.13 11.97 5.51
C ASN A 58 4.65 11.70 5.20
N ILE A 59 3.79 12.72 5.32
CA ILE A 59 2.37 12.60 4.98
C ILE A 59 2.15 12.45 3.48
N GLU A 60 2.92 13.14 2.64
CA GLU A 60 2.82 12.95 1.19
C GLU A 60 3.26 11.55 0.78
N ASN A 61 4.39 11.07 1.33
CA ASN A 61 4.83 9.68 1.16
C ASN A 61 3.76 8.69 1.64
N ALA A 62 3.14 8.93 2.79
CA ALA A 62 2.08 8.07 3.31
C ALA A 62 0.86 8.00 2.38
N LYS A 63 0.48 9.10 1.70
CA LYS A 63 -0.59 9.07 0.70
C LYS A 63 -0.23 8.19 -0.48
N GLU A 64 1.00 8.31 -0.99
CA GLU A 64 1.48 7.50 -2.11
C GLU A 64 1.51 6.01 -1.76
N TYR A 65 2.03 5.65 -0.58
CA TYR A 65 2.03 4.27 -0.12
C TYR A 65 0.62 3.73 0.15
N LEU A 66 -0.28 4.50 0.77
CA LEU A 66 -1.68 4.07 0.95
C LEU A 66 -2.35 3.76 -0.39
N LYS A 67 -2.10 4.60 -1.41
CA LYS A 67 -2.57 4.36 -2.77
C LYS A 67 -1.94 3.09 -3.34
N LEU A 68 -0.61 2.95 -3.26
CA LEU A 68 0.12 1.83 -3.83
C LEU A 68 -0.31 0.48 -3.22
N PHE A 69 -0.43 0.40 -1.90
CA PHE A 69 -0.95 -0.79 -1.21
C PHE A 69 -2.38 -1.13 -1.64
N THR A 70 -3.26 -0.11 -1.77
CA THR A 70 -4.65 -0.31 -2.16
C THR A 70 -4.76 -0.82 -3.59
N GLU A 71 -4.09 -0.16 -4.53
CA GLU A 71 -4.11 -0.54 -5.95
C GLU A 71 -3.45 -1.91 -6.18
N SER A 72 -2.34 -2.21 -5.48
CA SER A 72 -1.68 -3.53 -5.52
C SER A 72 -2.66 -4.63 -5.11
N ARG A 73 -3.37 -4.44 -3.99
CA ARG A 73 -4.34 -5.42 -3.50
C ARG A 73 -5.49 -5.64 -4.48
N LEU A 74 -6.01 -4.57 -5.08
CA LEU A 74 -7.09 -4.66 -6.08
C LEU A 74 -6.63 -5.42 -7.33
N LEU A 75 -5.44 -5.10 -7.83
CA LEU A 75 -4.85 -5.76 -8.98
C LEU A 75 -4.65 -7.26 -8.71
N LEU A 76 -4.00 -7.63 -7.60
CA LEU A 76 -3.75 -9.01 -7.24
C LEU A 76 -5.06 -9.81 -7.08
N ARG A 77 -6.10 -9.20 -6.51
CA ARG A 77 -7.43 -9.82 -6.41
C ARG A 77 -8.01 -10.14 -7.79
N ASP A 78 -7.88 -9.23 -8.73
CA ASP A 78 -8.43 -9.39 -10.07
C ASP A 78 -7.65 -10.45 -10.87
N ILE A 79 -6.31 -10.45 -10.75
CA ILE A 79 -5.42 -11.50 -11.31
C ILE A 79 -5.78 -12.86 -10.71
N ALA A 80 -5.86 -12.99 -9.38
CA ALA A 80 -6.17 -14.25 -8.71
C ALA A 80 -7.53 -14.81 -9.13
N ARG A 81 -8.53 -13.93 -9.32
CA ARG A 81 -9.85 -14.30 -9.81
C ARG A 81 -9.80 -14.86 -11.23
N LEU A 82 -9.00 -14.24 -12.12
CA LEU A 82 -8.80 -14.73 -13.49
C LEU A 82 -8.03 -16.05 -13.50
N ALA A 83 -6.91 -16.14 -12.79
CA ALA A 83 -6.09 -17.34 -12.69
C ALA A 83 -6.93 -18.54 -12.18
N ARG A 84 -7.76 -18.33 -11.15
CA ARG A 84 -8.73 -19.33 -10.68
C ARG A 84 -9.71 -19.76 -11.78
N ARG A 85 -10.28 -18.81 -12.54
CA ARG A 85 -11.25 -19.10 -13.60
C ARG A 85 -10.67 -20.00 -14.69
N PHE A 86 -9.40 -19.81 -15.02
CA PHE A 86 -8.69 -20.61 -16.03
C PHE A 86 -7.89 -21.78 -15.43
N ASN A 87 -7.98 -21.99 -14.12
CA ASN A 87 -7.25 -23.02 -13.39
C ASN A 87 -5.71 -23.00 -13.62
N THR A 88 -5.14 -21.80 -13.71
CA THR A 88 -3.69 -21.56 -13.80
C THR A 88 -3.15 -20.89 -12.53
N VAL A 89 -1.83 -20.74 -12.41
CA VAL A 89 -1.15 -19.93 -11.39
C VAL A 89 -0.50 -18.75 -12.10
N ALA A 90 -0.86 -17.53 -11.69
CA ALA A 90 -0.25 -16.33 -12.23
C ALA A 90 1.05 -16.03 -11.48
N LYS A 91 2.14 -15.95 -12.22
CA LYS A 91 3.45 -15.55 -11.71
C LYS A 91 3.65 -14.05 -11.94
N ILE A 92 4.04 -13.35 -10.91
CA ILE A 92 4.10 -11.89 -10.88
C ILE A 92 5.53 -11.47 -10.59
N TYR A 93 6.07 -10.60 -11.44
CA TYR A 93 7.41 -10.05 -11.29
C TYR A 93 7.38 -8.54 -11.44
N THR A 94 8.27 -7.86 -10.73
CA THR A 94 8.55 -6.43 -10.89
C THR A 94 10.03 -6.18 -10.61
N GLU A 95 10.62 -5.20 -11.28
CA GLU A 95 12.00 -4.76 -11.05
C GLU A 95 12.12 -3.81 -9.84
N ASP A 96 10.97 -3.40 -9.27
CA ASP A 96 10.89 -2.46 -8.17
C ASP A 96 10.77 -3.20 -6.83
N ASP A 97 11.86 -3.22 -6.05
CA ASP A 97 11.94 -3.98 -4.80
C ASP A 97 10.87 -3.56 -3.77
N ASP A 98 10.57 -2.26 -3.69
CA ASP A 98 9.52 -1.74 -2.81
C ASP A 98 8.14 -2.28 -3.22
N LEU A 99 7.84 -2.27 -4.52
CA LEU A 99 6.59 -2.83 -5.01
C LEU A 99 6.51 -4.34 -4.82
N LYS A 100 7.62 -5.06 -5.03
CA LYS A 100 7.69 -6.50 -4.78
C LYS A 100 7.36 -6.81 -3.32
N TYR A 101 7.99 -6.10 -2.38
CA TYR A 101 7.70 -6.23 -0.95
C TYR A 101 6.21 -5.97 -0.63
N ILE A 102 5.64 -4.91 -1.21
CA ILE A 102 4.21 -4.60 -1.07
C ILE A 102 3.34 -5.74 -1.59
N MET A 103 3.66 -6.28 -2.77
CA MET A 103 2.91 -7.38 -3.38
C MET A 103 2.93 -8.65 -2.53
N GLU A 104 4.09 -9.01 -1.98
CA GLU A 104 4.23 -10.16 -1.09
C GLU A 104 3.31 -10.01 0.14
N ILE A 105 3.25 -8.81 0.73
CA ILE A 105 2.35 -8.52 1.84
C ILE A 105 0.89 -8.60 1.40
N VAL A 106 0.49 -7.84 0.38
CA VAL A 106 -0.92 -7.71 0.02
C VAL A 106 -1.49 -9.00 -0.57
N SER A 107 -0.67 -9.87 -1.14
CA SER A 107 -1.08 -11.19 -1.62
C SER A 107 -1.66 -12.07 -0.51
N GLN A 108 -1.23 -11.88 0.74
CA GLN A 108 -1.74 -12.63 1.89
C GLN A 108 -3.18 -12.27 2.23
N ASP A 109 -3.60 -11.05 1.89
CA ASP A 109 -4.94 -10.50 2.14
C ASP A 109 -5.90 -10.70 0.94
N VAL A 110 -5.47 -11.44 -0.08
CA VAL A 110 -6.24 -11.71 -1.31
C VAL A 110 -6.85 -13.12 -1.30
N THR A 111 -8.13 -13.22 -1.65
CA THR A 111 -8.80 -14.50 -1.87
C THR A 111 -8.19 -15.23 -3.07
N ASN A 112 -8.00 -16.55 -2.95
CA ASN A 112 -7.32 -17.39 -3.95
C ASN A 112 -5.82 -17.07 -4.11
N ARG A 113 -5.15 -16.67 -3.03
CA ARG A 113 -3.70 -16.43 -3.04
C ARG A 113 -2.88 -17.62 -3.53
N ASP A 114 -3.41 -18.85 -3.43
CA ASP A 114 -2.80 -20.07 -3.99
C ASP A 114 -2.66 -20.04 -5.52
N LYS A 115 -3.30 -19.08 -6.18
CA LYS A 115 -3.22 -18.83 -7.61
C LYS A 115 -2.25 -17.71 -7.98
N LEU A 116 -1.52 -17.16 -7.00
CA LEU A 116 -0.54 -16.10 -7.19
C LEU A 116 0.84 -16.59 -6.72
N GLU A 117 1.86 -16.29 -7.50
CA GLU A 117 3.26 -16.52 -7.14
C GLU A 117 4.04 -15.23 -7.43
N VAL A 118 4.59 -14.57 -6.41
CA VAL A 118 5.48 -13.42 -6.61
C VAL A 118 6.91 -13.93 -6.80
N LEU A 119 7.55 -13.57 -7.90
CA LEU A 119 8.85 -14.10 -8.31
C LEU A 119 10.01 -13.17 -7.91
N ASP A 120 11.14 -13.78 -7.56
CA ASP A 120 12.40 -13.07 -7.34
C ASP A 120 13.11 -12.67 -8.64
N LYS A 121 12.88 -13.43 -9.70
CA LYS A 121 13.54 -13.26 -11.00
C LYS A 121 12.56 -13.53 -12.13
N VAL A 122 12.86 -12.94 -13.29
CA VAL A 122 12.13 -13.23 -14.54
C VAL A 122 12.17 -14.74 -14.81
N PRO A 123 11.03 -15.38 -15.12
CA PRO A 123 11.00 -16.79 -15.45
C PRO A 123 11.77 -17.08 -16.75
N GLU A 124 12.49 -18.20 -16.79
CA GLU A 124 13.33 -18.60 -17.93
C GLU A 124 12.50 -19.18 -19.10
N SER A 125 11.24 -19.51 -18.85
CA SER A 125 10.29 -20.08 -19.81
C SER A 125 9.74 -19.04 -20.78
N LYS A 126 9.34 -19.48 -21.98
CA LYS A 126 8.56 -18.68 -22.94
C LYS A 126 7.08 -18.65 -22.53
N GLU A 127 6.79 -18.24 -21.30
CA GLU A 127 5.42 -18.01 -20.85
C GLU A 127 4.86 -16.73 -21.47
N ASP A 128 3.55 -16.73 -21.74
CA ASP A 128 2.88 -15.54 -22.23
C ASP A 128 2.94 -14.47 -21.14
N CYS A 129 3.56 -13.34 -21.45
CA CYS A 129 3.78 -12.25 -20.52
C CYS A 129 2.89 -11.06 -20.89
N GLU A 130 2.14 -10.57 -19.90
CA GLU A 130 1.43 -9.30 -19.98
C GLU A 130 2.14 -8.27 -19.08
N THR A 131 2.28 -7.03 -19.58
CA THR A 131 2.84 -5.92 -18.81
C THR A 131 1.73 -4.98 -18.37
N LEU A 132 1.66 -4.70 -17.08
CA LEU A 132 0.68 -3.81 -16.48
C LEU A 132 1.37 -2.60 -15.85
N ASP A 133 0.68 -1.46 -15.84
CA ASP A 133 1.08 -0.28 -15.07
C ASP A 133 0.32 -0.23 -13.75
N LEU A 134 1.04 -0.07 -12.65
CA LEU A 134 0.48 0.14 -11.33
C LEU A 134 1.11 1.37 -10.71
N CYS A 135 0.37 2.48 -10.74
CA CYS A 135 0.83 3.77 -10.23
C CYS A 135 2.17 4.21 -10.85
N GLY A 136 2.36 3.98 -12.15
CA GLY A 136 3.61 4.33 -12.84
C GLY A 136 4.74 3.30 -12.69
N LYS A 137 4.52 2.22 -11.94
CA LYS A 137 5.46 1.10 -11.79
C LYS A 137 5.03 -0.06 -12.67
N LYS A 138 6.00 -0.74 -13.29
CA LYS A 138 5.74 -1.88 -14.19
C LYS A 138 5.61 -3.19 -13.43
N ILE A 139 4.66 -3.99 -13.87
CA ILE A 139 4.42 -5.35 -13.38
C ILE A 139 4.34 -6.26 -14.58
N TYR A 140 4.96 -7.42 -14.44
CA TYR A 140 4.97 -8.49 -15.43
C TYR A 140 4.18 -9.67 -14.88
N VAL A 141 3.18 -10.11 -15.63
CA VAL A 141 2.32 -11.24 -15.25
C VAL A 141 2.50 -12.35 -16.28
N TYR A 142 2.91 -13.52 -15.82
CA TYR A 142 3.11 -14.73 -16.62
C TYR A 142 2.08 -15.79 -16.22
N VAL A 143 1.51 -16.51 -17.19
CA VAL A 143 0.43 -17.50 -16.99
C VAL A 143 0.64 -18.79 -17.76
#